data_AF-A0A962E9L7-F1
#
_entry.id   AF-A0A962E9L7-F1
#
_cell.length_a   1.000
_cell.length_b   1.000
_cell.length_c   1.000
_cell.angle_alpha   90.00
_cell.angle_beta   90.00
_cell.angle_gamma   90.00
#
_symmetry.space_group_name_H-M   'P 1'
#
loop_
_entity.id
_entity.type
_entity.pdbx_description
1 polymer ?
#
loop_
_entity_poly.entity_id
_entity_poly.type
_entity_poly.pdbx_seq_one_letter_code
_entity_poly.pdbx_strand_id
1 'polypeptide(L)'
;FRQNGQQYPNPTLVLFEGAVNSACGQASAAVGPFYCPGDQQVYIDLGFFKEMQTRLGGGGDFAEAYVIAHEVGHHLQSLTGVSRKVNDARRRGQDVEGDNGLLVRQELQADCYAGVWAHHAQARHQWLEEGDIEEA
;
A
#
# COMPACT_ATOMS: atom_id res chain seq x y z
N PHE A 1 16.09 -4.81 7.06
CA PHE A 1 16.97 -3.63 7.23
C PHE A 1 17.99 -3.81 8.35
N ARG A 2 17.61 -3.82 9.63
CA ARG A 2 18.58 -3.90 10.76
C ARG A 2 19.57 -5.07 10.69
N GLN A 3 19.09 -6.26 10.34
CA GLN A 3 19.95 -7.45 10.16
C GLN A 3 21.01 -7.27 9.06
N ASN A 4 20.76 -6.38 8.10
CA ASN A 4 21.70 -6.03 7.02
C ASN A 4 22.49 -4.74 7.34
N GLY A 5 22.50 -4.28 8.60
CA GLY A 5 23.19 -3.05 9.01
C GLY A 5 22.55 -1.76 8.51
N GLN A 6 21.32 -1.81 8.00
CA GLN A 6 20.59 -0.65 7.45
C GLN A 6 19.52 -0.15 8.40
N GLN A 7 19.23 1.16 8.33
CA GLN A 7 18.06 1.76 8.97
C GLN A 7 16.88 1.74 8.00
N TYR A 8 15.68 1.53 8.53
CA TYR A 8 14.45 1.64 7.77
C TYR A 8 13.96 3.09 7.84
N PRO A 9 13.94 3.83 6.73
CA PRO A 9 13.26 5.12 6.69
C PRO A 9 11.76 4.87 6.77
N ASN A 10 11.07 5.50 7.72
CA ASN A 10 9.62 5.37 7.81
C ASN A 10 8.96 6.30 6.77
N PRO A 11 7.90 5.87 6.07
CA PRO A 11 7.08 6.78 5.29
C PRO A 11 6.27 7.68 6.22
N THR A 12 5.91 8.87 5.74
CA THR A 12 4.95 9.73 6.42
C THR A 12 3.54 9.39 5.96
N LEU A 13 2.62 9.18 6.91
CA LEU A 13 1.20 9.03 6.61
C LEU A 13 0.53 10.41 6.51
N VAL A 14 -0.14 10.67 5.40
CA VAL A 14 -0.92 11.88 5.14
C VAL A 14 -2.38 11.50 4.98
N LEU A 15 -3.19 11.96 5.93
CA LEU A 15 -4.64 11.86 5.86
C LEU A 15 -5.18 13.14 5.22
N PHE A 16 -6.08 13.00 4.25
CA PHE A 16 -6.67 14.13 3.55
C PHE A 16 -8.15 13.89 3.25
N GLU A 17 -8.84 14.93 2.78
CA GLU A 17 -10.22 14.86 2.31
C GLU A 17 -10.35 15.53 0.94
N GLY A 18 -10.92 14.80 -0.03
CA GLY A 18 -11.30 15.34 -1.34
C GLY A 18 -10.14 15.48 -2.34
N ALA A 19 -9.07 16.19 -1.99
CA ALA A 19 -7.90 16.37 -2.85
C ALA A 19 -6.60 16.65 -2.08
N VAL A 20 -5.48 16.18 -2.64
CA VAL A 20 -4.13 16.40 -2.09
C VAL A 20 -3.12 16.61 -3.23
N ASN A 21 -2.11 17.42 -2.97
CA ASN A 21 -0.95 17.55 -3.86
C ASN A 21 0.21 16.74 -3.29
N SER A 22 0.71 15.78 -4.07
CA SER A 22 1.91 15.00 -3.77
C SER A 22 3.03 15.35 -4.75
N ALA A 23 4.25 14.88 -4.49
CA ALA A 23 5.35 14.94 -5.45
C ALA A 23 5.08 14.13 -6.74
N CYS A 24 4.08 13.23 -6.72
CA CYS A 24 3.66 12.43 -7.87
C CYS A 24 2.54 13.10 -8.68
N GLY A 25 2.07 14.27 -8.26
CA GLY A 25 0.99 15.01 -8.89
C GLY A 25 -0.18 15.25 -7.95
N GLN A 26 -1.23 15.87 -8.49
CA GLN A 26 -2.49 16.07 -7.78
C GLN A 26 -3.30 14.77 -7.81
N ALA A 27 -3.76 14.34 -6.64
CA ALA A 27 -4.68 13.21 -6.48
C ALA A 27 -6.01 13.71 -5.91
N SER A 28 -7.10 13.09 -6.36
CA SER A 28 -8.44 13.30 -5.81
C SER A 28 -8.90 12.04 -5.05
N ALA A 29 -9.95 12.18 -4.25
CA ALA A 29 -10.62 11.08 -3.56
C ALA A 29 -10.96 9.87 -4.47
N ALA A 30 -11.12 10.09 -5.78
CA ALA A 30 -11.45 9.03 -6.74
C ALA A 30 -10.29 8.07 -7.06
N VAL A 31 -9.06 8.41 -6.67
CA VAL A 31 -7.86 7.58 -6.94
C VAL A 31 -7.65 6.52 -5.86
N GLY A 32 -8.27 6.69 -4.68
CA GLY A 32 -8.06 5.83 -3.53
C GLY A 32 -6.74 6.11 -2.77
N PRO A 33 -6.42 5.30 -1.75
CA PRO A 33 -5.13 5.25 -1.09
C PRO A 33 -3.97 5.11 -2.07
N PHE A 34 -2.82 5.74 -1.77
CA PHE A 34 -1.62 5.56 -2.59
C PHE A 34 -0.32 5.93 -1.87
N TYR A 35 0.78 5.30 -2.28
CA TYR A 35 2.14 5.69 -1.93
C TYR A 35 2.80 6.50 -3.06
N CYS A 36 3.42 7.63 -2.72
CA CYS A 36 4.22 8.42 -3.67
C CYS A 36 5.73 8.23 -3.44
N PRO A 37 6.48 7.66 -4.42
CA PRO A 37 7.93 7.54 -4.30
C PRO A 37 8.69 8.88 -4.36
N GLY A 38 8.07 9.95 -4.86
CA GLY A 38 8.71 11.26 -5.01
C GLY A 38 8.94 12.00 -3.69
N ASP A 39 8.06 11.79 -2.71
CA ASP A 39 8.13 12.38 -1.37
C ASP A 39 8.15 11.33 -0.25
N GLN A 40 8.04 10.04 -0.59
CA GLN A 40 8.03 8.90 0.32
C GLN A 40 6.87 8.93 1.32
N GLN A 41 5.70 9.37 0.88
CA GLN A 41 4.51 9.49 1.71
C GLN A 41 3.43 8.49 1.30
N VAL A 42 2.65 8.05 2.28
CA VAL A 42 1.41 7.27 2.10
C VAL A 42 0.25 8.23 2.28
N TYR A 43 -0.65 8.29 1.30
CA TYR A 43 -1.79 9.18 1.27
C TYR A 43 -3.07 8.38 1.39
N ILE A 44 -3.92 8.74 2.36
CA ILE A 44 -5.21 8.09 2.59
C ILE A 44 -6.30 9.16 2.62
N ASP A 45 -7.32 9.00 1.78
CA ASP A 45 -8.53 9.84 1.84
C ASP A 45 -9.46 9.31 2.93
N LEU A 46 -9.89 10.16 3.86
CA LEU A 46 -10.84 9.75 4.91
C LEU A 46 -12.23 9.41 4.33
N GLY A 47 -12.56 9.99 3.17
CA GLY A 47 -13.75 9.64 2.41
C GLY A 47 -13.76 8.18 1.94
N PHE A 48 -12.59 7.64 1.61
CA PHE A 48 -12.43 6.26 1.15
C PHE A 48 -12.80 5.23 2.21
N PHE A 49 -12.35 5.39 3.47
CA PHE A 49 -12.71 4.47 4.55
C PHE A 49 -14.22 4.49 4.85
N LYS A 50 -14.84 5.67 4.78
CA LYS A 50 -16.28 5.80 4.89
C LYS A 50 -17.01 5.09 3.75
N GLU A 51 -16.49 5.15 2.53
CA GLU A 51 -17.04 4.44 1.38
C GLU A 51 -16.88 2.92 1.49
N MET A 52 -15.71 2.45 1.94
CA MET A 52 -15.43 1.03 2.18
C MET A 52 -16.48 0.43 3.14
N GLN A 53 -16.63 1.06 4.31
CA GLN A 53 -17.58 0.65 5.35
C GLN A 53 -19.04 0.63 4.89
N THR A 54 -19.41 1.53 3.97
CA THR A 54 -20.82 1.70 3.57
C THR A 54 -21.22 0.98 2.29
N ARG A 55 -20.30 0.68 1.38
CA ARG A 55 -20.62 0.17 0.03
C ARG A 55 -20.02 -1.18 -0.31
N LEU A 56 -18.87 -1.54 0.25
CA LEU A 56 -18.16 -2.75 -0.16
C LEU A 56 -18.45 -3.95 0.75
N GLY A 57 -19.14 -3.72 1.88
CA GLY A 57 -19.41 -4.77 2.87
C GLY A 57 -18.15 -5.21 3.65
N GLY A 58 -17.00 -4.65 3.32
CA GLY A 58 -15.78 -4.63 4.13
C GLY A 58 -15.61 -3.30 4.85
N GLY A 59 -14.53 -3.16 5.61
CA GLY A 59 -14.30 -2.05 6.54
C GLY A 59 -14.38 -2.52 7.99
N GLY A 60 -13.70 -1.80 8.88
CA GLY A 60 -13.31 -2.31 10.20
C GLY A 60 -11.81 -2.09 10.38
N ASP A 61 -11.36 -2.07 11.63
CA ASP A 61 -9.98 -1.69 11.99
C ASP A 61 -8.94 -2.51 11.22
N PHE A 62 -9.25 -3.78 10.89
CA PHE A 62 -8.37 -4.64 10.10
C PHE A 62 -8.27 -4.24 8.63
N ALA A 63 -9.38 -4.09 7.92
CA ALA A 63 -9.39 -3.74 6.50
C ALA A 63 -8.70 -2.38 6.26
N GLU A 64 -8.95 -1.39 7.13
CA GLU A 64 -8.30 -0.08 7.06
C GLU A 64 -6.78 -0.18 7.26
N ALA A 65 -6.36 -0.97 8.25
CA ALA A 65 -4.94 -1.17 8.52
C ALA A 65 -4.24 -2.02 7.44
N TYR A 66 -4.95 -2.96 6.83
CA TYR A 66 -4.44 -3.76 5.71
C TYR A 66 -4.15 -2.87 4.49
N VAL A 67 -5.06 -1.94 4.17
CA VAL A 67 -4.84 -0.92 3.12
C VAL A 67 -3.59 -0.08 3.43
N ILE A 68 -3.42 0.39 4.67
CA ILE A 68 -2.22 1.14 5.05
C ILE A 68 -0.96 0.27 4.89
N ALA A 69 -1.03 -1.00 5.29
CA ALA A 69 0.08 -1.94 5.16
C ALA A 69 0.43 -2.24 3.69
N HIS A 70 -0.56 -2.29 2.80
CA HIS A 70 -0.39 -2.40 1.35
C HIS A 70 0.39 -1.20 0.81
N GLU A 71 0.01 0.03 1.17
CA GLU A 71 0.73 1.23 0.73
C GLU A 71 2.16 1.29 1.28
N VAL A 72 2.38 0.84 2.52
CA VAL A 72 3.72 0.64 3.07
C VAL A 72 4.50 -0.44 2.28
N GLY A 73 3.81 -1.43 1.71
CA GLY A 73 4.39 -2.39 0.78
C GLY A 73 5.03 -1.71 -0.44
N HIS A 74 4.37 -0.72 -1.05
CA HIS A 74 4.95 0.08 -2.12
C HIS A 74 6.14 0.94 -1.68
N HIS A 75 6.14 1.42 -0.44
CA HIS A 75 7.30 2.06 0.15
C HIS A 75 8.49 1.10 0.23
N LEU A 76 8.27 -0.13 0.72
CA LEU A 76 9.31 -1.17 0.78
C LEU A 76 9.84 -1.52 -0.62
N GLN A 77 8.98 -1.61 -1.63
CA GLN A 77 9.38 -1.82 -3.02
C GLN A 77 10.30 -0.71 -3.53
N SER A 78 10.03 0.53 -3.14
CA SER A 78 10.84 1.69 -3.51
C SER A 78 12.22 1.63 -2.85
N LEU A 79 12.28 1.33 -1.56
CA LEU A 79 13.54 1.20 -0.81
C LEU A 79 14.42 0.04 -1.30
N THR A 80 13.79 -1.08 -1.68
CA THR A 80 14.47 -2.28 -2.14
C THR A 80 14.78 -2.27 -3.65
N GLY A 81 14.33 -1.25 -4.37
CA GLY A 81 14.59 -1.05 -5.80
C GLY A 81 13.72 -1.88 -6.73
N VAL A 82 12.66 -2.52 -6.22
CA VAL A 82 11.68 -3.26 -7.05
C VAL A 82 10.96 -2.30 -8.01
N SER A 83 10.43 -1.18 -7.51
CA SER A 83 9.72 -0.20 -8.34
C SER A 83 10.62 0.37 -9.44
N ARG A 84 11.93 0.50 -9.18
CA ARG A 84 12.91 0.93 -10.18
C ARG A 84 13.02 -0.09 -11.31
N LYS A 85 13.11 -1.39 -10.99
CA LYS A 85 13.21 -2.47 -11.98
C LYS A 85 11.99 -2.54 -12.89
N VAL A 86 10.79 -2.39 -12.33
CA VAL A 86 9.53 -2.36 -13.10
C VAL A 86 9.51 -1.14 -14.04
N ASN A 87 9.85 0.04 -13.53
CA ASN A 87 9.93 1.26 -14.33
C ASN A 87 10.98 1.17 -15.45
N ASP A 88 12.14 0.57 -15.17
CA ASP A 88 13.17 0.33 -16.18
C ASP A 88 12.71 -0.64 -17.27
N ALA A 89 11.95 -1.69 -16.90
CA ALA A 89 11.36 -2.62 -17.85
C ALA A 89 10.39 -1.90 -18.80
N ARG A 90 9.49 -1.08 -18.22
CA ARG A 90 8.56 -0.25 -18.98
C ARG A 90 9.28 0.70 -19.93
N ARG A 91 10.33 1.40 -19.47
CA ARG A 91 11.16 2.31 -20.30
C ARG A 91 11.84 1.61 -21.48
N ARG A 92 12.19 0.33 -21.32
CA ARG A 92 12.78 -0.49 -22.39
C ARG A 92 11.75 -1.05 -23.37
N GLY A 93 10.46 -0.70 -23.23
CA GLY A 93 9.39 -1.20 -24.07
C GLY A 93 9.05 -2.67 -23.81
N GLN A 94 9.39 -3.20 -22.64
CA GLN A 94 8.91 -4.53 -22.22
C GLN A 94 7.43 -4.43 -21.92
N ASP A 95 6.67 -5.48 -22.25
CA ASP A 95 5.29 -5.60 -21.81
C ASP A 95 5.29 -5.82 -20.28
N VAL A 96 4.73 -4.85 -19.57
CA VAL A 96 4.62 -4.85 -18.10
C VAL A 96 3.18 -5.02 -17.64
N GLU A 97 2.24 -5.02 -18.57
CA GLU A 97 0.79 -5.08 -18.34
C GLU A 97 0.28 -6.53 -18.47
N GLY A 98 -1.02 -6.73 -18.26
CA GLY A 98 -1.68 -8.04 -18.26
C GLY A 98 -1.54 -8.83 -16.97
N ASP A 99 -2.34 -9.89 -16.82
CA ASP A 99 -2.51 -10.67 -15.57
C ASP A 99 -1.20 -11.24 -14.99
N ASN A 100 -0.21 -11.49 -15.85
CA ASN A 100 1.11 -11.99 -15.45
C ASN A 100 2.23 -10.94 -15.56
N GLY A 101 1.85 -9.70 -15.88
CA GLY A 101 2.73 -8.57 -16.09
C GLY A 101 3.47 -8.13 -14.83
N LEU A 102 4.52 -7.33 -15.02
CA LEU A 102 5.32 -6.81 -13.93
C LEU A 102 4.52 -5.89 -13.00
N LEU A 103 3.51 -5.19 -13.51
CA LEU A 103 2.63 -4.34 -12.69
C LEU A 103 1.77 -5.19 -11.73
N VAL A 104 1.07 -6.21 -12.24
CA VAL A 104 0.28 -7.11 -11.38
C VAL A 104 1.16 -7.80 -10.33
N ARG A 105 2.35 -8.25 -10.72
CA ARG A 105 3.33 -8.83 -9.79
C ARG A 105 3.81 -7.83 -8.73
N GLN A 106 3.87 -6.55 -9.06
CA GLN A 106 4.22 -5.50 -8.12
C GLN A 106 3.10 -5.29 -7.10
N GLU A 107 1.84 -5.21 -7.53
CA GLU A 107 0.69 -5.11 -6.62
C GLU A 107 0.60 -6.33 -5.69
N LEU A 108 0.67 -7.55 -6.24
CA LEU A 108 0.65 -8.78 -5.44
C LEU A 108 1.82 -8.88 -4.44
N GLN A 109 2.96 -8.25 -4.74
CA GLN A 109 4.06 -8.18 -3.78
C GLN A 109 3.73 -7.20 -2.63
N ALA A 110 3.04 -6.09 -2.90
CA ALA A 110 2.57 -5.19 -1.85
C ALA A 110 1.57 -5.90 -0.93
N ASP A 111 0.62 -6.66 -1.50
CA ASP A 111 -0.30 -7.53 -0.75
C ASP A 111 0.44 -8.58 0.08
N CYS A 112 1.46 -9.23 -0.49
CA CYS A 112 2.28 -10.18 0.25
C CYS A 112 2.94 -9.53 1.47
N TYR A 113 3.44 -8.28 1.35
CA TYR A 113 3.99 -7.55 2.48
C TYR A 113 2.90 -7.18 3.51
N ALA A 114 1.71 -6.77 3.07
CA ALA A 114 0.57 -6.51 3.96
C ALA A 114 0.16 -7.77 4.74
N GLY A 115 0.09 -8.94 4.09
CA GLY A 115 -0.19 -10.21 4.75
C GLY A 115 0.88 -10.64 5.76
N VAL A 116 2.17 -10.43 5.46
CA VAL A 116 3.27 -10.65 6.41
C VAL A 116 3.14 -9.73 7.62
N TRP A 117 2.81 -8.45 7.40
CA TRP A 117 2.53 -7.52 8.49
C TRP A 117 1.35 -8.00 9.32
N ALA A 118 0.22 -8.37 8.71
CA ALA A 118 -0.98 -8.84 9.40
C ALA A 118 -0.70 -10.05 10.28
N HIS A 119 0.02 -11.05 9.75
CA HIS A 119 0.45 -12.22 10.52
C HIS A 119 1.25 -11.85 11.77
N HIS A 120 2.24 -10.96 11.63
CA HIS A 120 3.06 -10.52 12.76
C HIS A 120 2.33 -9.57 13.72
N ALA A 121 1.42 -8.72 13.22
CA ALA A 121 0.59 -7.85 14.03
C ALA A 121 -0.36 -8.68 14.91
N GLN A 122 -1.01 -9.69 14.34
CA GLN A 122 -1.87 -10.60 15.10
C GLN A 122 -1.10 -11.35 16.18
N ALA A 123 0.08 -11.88 15.87
CA ALA A 123 0.92 -12.58 16.85
C ALA A 123 1.35 -11.69 18.02
N ARG A 124 1.43 -10.36 17.83
CA ARG A 124 1.86 -9.40 18.86
C ARG A 124 0.72 -8.79 19.65
N HIS A 125 -0.40 -8.51 18.99
CA HIS A 125 -1.47 -7.68 19.52
C HIS A 125 -2.77 -8.44 19.75
N GLN A 126 -2.93 -9.65 19.18
CA GLN A 126 -4.14 -10.48 19.30
C GLN A 126 -5.42 -9.66 19.07
N TRP A 127 -5.44 -8.92 17.98
CA TRP A 127 -6.40 -7.85 17.70
C TRP A 127 -7.38 -8.21 16.56
N LEU A 128 -7.10 -9.27 15.80
CA LEU A 128 -8.05 -9.81 14.84
C LEU A 128 -9.16 -10.58 15.56
N GLU A 129 -10.39 -10.22 15.25
CA GLU A 129 -11.60 -10.92 15.63
C GLU A 129 -12.00 -11.97 14.57
N GLU A 130 -12.94 -12.84 14.91
CA GLU A 130 -13.45 -13.85 13.97
C GLU A 130 -14.29 -13.14 12.89
N GLY A 131 -13.87 -13.24 11.63
CA GLY A 131 -14.50 -12.55 10.50
C GLY A 131 -13.65 -11.42 9.89
N ASP A 132 -12.65 -10.91 10.59
CA ASP A 132 -11.85 -9.76 10.13
C ASP A 132 -11.09 -10.05 8.83
N ILE A 133 -10.61 -11.29 8.64
CA ILE A 133 -9.87 -11.66 7.43
C ILE A 133 -10.79 -11.67 6.21
N GLU A 134 -12.05 -12.05 6.41
CA GLU A 134 -13.09 -12.09 5.39
C GLU A 134 -13.59 -10.69 4.98
N GLU A 135 -13.36 -9.66 5.79
CA GLU A 135 -13.70 -8.25 5.52
C GLU A 135 -12.68 -7.52 4.62
N ALA A 136 -11.53 -8.15 4.33
CA ALA A 136 -10.40 -7.57 3.59
C ALA A 136 -10.30 -8.02 2.12
#